data_AF-A0A418VV66-F1
#
_entry.id   AF-A0A418VV66-F1
#
_cell.length_a   1.000
_cell.length_b   1.000
_cell.length_c   1.000
_cell.angle_alpha   90.00
_cell.angle_beta   90.00
_cell.angle_gamma   90.00
#
_symmetry.space_group_name_H-M   'P 1'
#
loop_
_entity.id
_entity.type
_entity.pdbx_description
1 polymer ?
#
loop_
_entity_poly.entity_id
_entity_poly.type
_entity_poly.pdbx_seq_one_letter_code
_entity_poly.pdbx_strand_id
1 'polypeptide(L)'
;MPSCVAILDEQHCEADVPGTAIRHPSAPQNGKTRKPDFSRVVRIAALSILLGGLSLSASAAEPHRAKPKHKPTGQVGQASWYDYKDGSKTASGQKISAKALTAAHRTMPFGSKLRVTNIRTGKSVIVVVNDRGPFHGKRIIDVNRRAAQKLGLIQIGVAQVRVERVVQVAEASD
;
A
#
# COMPACT_ATOMS: atom_id res chain seq x y z
N MET A 1 38.66 0.05 44.19
CA MET A 1 39.79 -0.78 44.66
C MET A 1 39.71 -0.85 46.18
N PRO A 2 39.95 -1.98 46.85
CA PRO A 2 39.98 -3.41 46.45
C PRO A 2 38.77 -4.15 47.10
N SER A 3 38.48 -5.44 47.03
CA SER A 3 39.25 -6.68 46.82
C SER A 3 38.29 -7.74 46.25
N CYS A 4 38.65 -8.46 45.17
CA CYS A 4 39.13 -9.86 45.16
C CYS A 4 38.18 -10.89 45.81
N VAL A 5 37.99 -12.12 45.33
CA VAL A 5 38.40 -12.92 44.16
C VAL A 5 37.55 -14.23 44.23
N ALA A 6 37.22 -14.77 43.07
CA ALA A 6 36.88 -16.17 42.70
C ALA A 6 36.24 -17.15 43.71
N ILE A 7 35.12 -17.76 43.28
CA ILE A 7 34.92 -19.21 43.34
C ILE A 7 34.33 -19.68 41.99
N LEU A 8 34.97 -20.69 41.43
CA LEU A 8 34.57 -21.50 40.28
C LEU A 8 33.30 -22.29 40.61
N ASP A 9 32.35 -22.40 39.69
CA ASP A 9 31.75 -23.71 39.44
C ASP A 9 31.18 -23.79 38.01
N GLU A 10 31.71 -24.76 37.30
CA GLU A 10 31.33 -25.22 35.99
C GLU A 10 30.20 -26.24 36.21
N GLN A 11 28.94 -25.85 36.01
CA GLN A 11 27.85 -26.82 35.89
C GLN A 11 27.01 -26.54 34.65
N HIS A 12 27.19 -27.45 33.70
CA HIS A 12 26.28 -27.78 32.62
C HIS A 12 24.84 -27.89 33.14
N CYS A 13 23.94 -27.12 32.55
CA CYS A 13 22.52 -27.46 32.53
C CYS A 13 22.13 -27.80 31.08
N GLU A 14 22.36 -29.06 30.71
CA GLU A 14 21.64 -29.72 29.62
C GLU A 14 20.18 -29.89 30.07
N ALA A 15 19.28 -29.09 29.53
CA ALA A 15 17.86 -29.32 29.64
C ALA A 15 17.42 -30.16 28.44
N ASP A 16 17.32 -31.46 28.70
CA ASP A 16 16.68 -32.49 27.89
C ASP A 16 15.20 -32.14 27.67
N VAL A 17 14.81 -31.87 26.41
CA VAL A 17 13.41 -31.64 26.03
C VAL A 17 12.92 -32.82 25.21
N PRO A 18 11.92 -33.59 25.69
CA PRO A 18 11.42 -34.76 24.98
C PRO A 18 10.70 -34.37 23.68
N GLY A 19 11.08 -35.08 22.61
CA GLY A 19 10.58 -34.92 21.26
C GLY A 19 9.06 -34.99 21.15
N THR A 20 8.45 -33.86 20.84
CA THR A 20 7.06 -33.79 20.36
C THR A 20 7.10 -33.68 18.85
N ALA A 21 6.74 -34.78 18.18
CA ALA A 21 6.56 -34.86 16.73
C ALA A 21 5.47 -33.87 16.27
N ILE A 22 5.88 -32.69 15.78
CA ILE A 22 4.96 -31.78 15.10
C ILE A 22 4.68 -32.35 13.71
N ARG A 23 3.45 -32.84 13.53
CA ARG A 23 2.89 -33.21 12.22
C ARG A 23 2.91 -31.97 11.33
N HIS A 24 3.69 -32.03 10.25
CA HIS A 24 3.63 -31.03 9.18
C HIS A 24 2.23 -31.03 8.55
N PRO A 25 1.55 -29.87 8.46
CA PRO A 25 0.34 -29.77 7.66
C PRO A 25 0.71 -29.92 6.17
N SER A 26 0.01 -30.84 5.53
CA SER A 26 0.07 -31.17 4.11
C SER A 26 -0.08 -29.93 3.22
N ALA A 27 0.69 -29.91 2.14
CA ALA A 27 0.67 -28.87 1.13
C ALA A 27 -0.76 -28.58 0.60
N PRO A 28 -1.10 -27.32 0.29
CA PRO A 28 -2.38 -26.99 -0.32
C PRO A 28 -2.46 -27.59 -1.72
N GLN A 29 -3.49 -28.40 -1.95
CA GLN A 29 -3.74 -29.03 -3.24
C GLN A 29 -4.13 -27.99 -4.28
N ASN A 30 -3.52 -28.17 -5.45
CA ASN A 30 -3.55 -27.36 -6.64
C ASN A 30 -5.00 -27.18 -7.18
N GLY A 31 -5.62 -26.05 -6.83
CA GLY A 31 -6.91 -25.62 -7.38
C GLY A 31 -6.74 -25.11 -8.81
N LYS A 32 -6.94 -26.00 -9.79
CA LYS A 32 -7.02 -25.66 -11.21
C LYS A 32 -8.08 -24.56 -11.42
N THR A 33 -7.63 -23.36 -11.77
CA THR A 33 -8.50 -22.25 -12.19
C THR A 33 -9.29 -22.67 -13.42
N ARG A 34 -10.59 -22.95 -13.27
CA ARG A 34 -11.50 -23.10 -14.41
C ARG A 34 -11.59 -21.74 -15.12
N LYS A 35 -11.04 -21.66 -16.33
CA LYS A 35 -11.25 -20.53 -17.22
C LYS A 35 -12.75 -20.43 -17.50
N PRO A 36 -13.39 -19.25 -17.40
CA PRO A 36 -14.79 -19.09 -17.81
C PRO A 36 -14.88 -19.31 -19.32
N ASP A 37 -15.69 -20.29 -19.72
CA ASP A 37 -16.03 -20.59 -21.11
C ASP A 37 -16.93 -19.49 -21.66
N PHE A 38 -16.32 -18.52 -22.35
CA PHE A 38 -16.99 -17.39 -23.01
C PHE A 38 -17.71 -17.79 -24.30
N SER A 39 -17.84 -19.08 -24.61
CA SER A 39 -18.42 -19.56 -25.87
C SER A 39 -19.95 -19.73 -25.86
N ARG A 40 -20.65 -19.23 -24.81
CA ARG A 40 -22.12 -19.33 -24.68
C ARG A 40 -22.88 -18.00 -24.76
N VAL A 41 -22.21 -16.85 -24.85
CA VAL A 41 -22.86 -15.53 -24.83
C VAL A 41 -23.16 -14.98 -26.24
N VAL A 42 -22.66 -15.62 -27.31
CA VAL A 42 -22.80 -15.13 -28.71
C VAL A 42 -23.88 -15.90 -29.50
N ARG A 43 -24.99 -16.30 -28.86
CA ARG A 43 -26.09 -17.00 -29.56
C ARG A 43 -27.51 -16.51 -29.24
N ILE A 44 -27.67 -15.33 -28.65
CA ILE A 44 -28.99 -14.69 -28.45
C ILE A 44 -29.00 -13.26 -28.99
N ALA A 45 -28.46 -13.06 -30.20
CA ALA A 45 -28.57 -11.79 -30.91
C ALA A 45 -28.66 -12.03 -32.42
N ALA A 46 -29.63 -12.84 -32.85
CA ALA A 46 -29.94 -13.00 -34.27
C ALA A 46 -31.38 -13.52 -34.45
N LEU A 47 -32.38 -12.70 -34.09
CA LEU A 47 -33.69 -12.64 -34.76
C LEU A 47 -34.57 -11.62 -34.04
N SER A 48 -34.77 -10.44 -34.63
CA SER A 48 -35.93 -9.53 -34.50
C SER A 48 -35.53 -8.15 -35.03
N ILE A 49 -35.34 -8.05 -36.34
CA ILE A 49 -35.46 -6.77 -37.04
C ILE A 49 -36.80 -6.87 -37.75
N LEU A 50 -37.81 -6.12 -37.29
CA LEU A 50 -38.92 -5.58 -38.08
C LEU A 50 -39.81 -4.72 -37.17
N LEU A 51 -39.83 -3.42 -37.50
CA LEU A 51 -40.80 -2.38 -37.12
C LEU A 51 -40.87 -1.94 -35.65
N GLY A 52 -40.25 -0.78 -35.36
CA GLY A 52 -40.75 0.16 -34.36
C GLY A 52 -39.70 0.68 -33.38
N GLY A 53 -39.33 1.95 -33.53
CA GLY A 53 -38.98 2.80 -32.38
C GLY A 53 -37.50 2.96 -32.06
N LEU A 54 -36.91 4.01 -32.64
CA LEU A 54 -35.93 4.93 -32.04
C LEU A 54 -35.08 4.37 -30.87
N SER A 55 -33.99 3.68 -31.20
CA SER A 55 -32.93 3.42 -30.22
C SER A 55 -32.05 4.67 -30.12
N LEU A 56 -32.39 5.56 -29.19
CA LEU A 56 -31.50 6.64 -28.78
C LEU A 56 -30.37 6.02 -27.94
N SER A 57 -29.32 5.54 -28.61
CA SER A 57 -28.07 5.21 -27.93
C SER A 57 -27.42 6.51 -27.47
N ALA A 58 -27.77 6.95 -26.25
CA ALA A 58 -26.96 7.87 -25.50
C ALA A 58 -25.66 7.14 -25.15
N SER A 59 -24.66 7.26 -26.02
CA SER A 59 -23.29 6.92 -25.71
C SER A 59 -22.86 7.85 -24.58
N ALA A 60 -22.99 7.38 -23.34
CA ALA A 60 -22.35 7.99 -22.19
C ALA A 60 -20.84 7.84 -22.43
N ALA A 61 -20.26 8.82 -23.12
CA ALA A 61 -18.82 8.99 -23.19
C ALA A 61 -18.34 9.05 -21.73
N GLU A 62 -17.69 7.98 -21.28
CA GLU A 62 -16.98 8.00 -20.01
C GLU A 62 -16.07 9.24 -20.04
N PRO A 63 -16.05 10.08 -19.00
CA PRO A 63 -15.12 11.19 -18.97
C PRO A 63 -13.73 10.56 -19.01
N HIS A 64 -13.10 10.61 -20.18
CA HIS A 64 -11.70 10.28 -20.37
C HIS A 64 -10.95 11.16 -19.39
N ARG A 65 -10.62 10.58 -18.23
CA ARG A 65 -9.91 11.24 -17.15
C ARG A 65 -8.65 11.85 -17.74
N ALA A 66 -8.72 13.15 -18.03
CA ALA A 66 -7.66 13.86 -18.71
C ALA A 66 -6.37 13.58 -17.95
N LYS A 67 -5.44 12.88 -18.60
CA LYS A 67 -4.12 12.65 -18.02
C LYS A 67 -3.46 14.02 -17.90
N PRO A 68 -3.17 14.53 -16.69
CA PRO A 68 -2.62 15.86 -16.55
C PRO A 68 -1.29 15.92 -17.31
N LYS A 69 -1.16 16.87 -18.23
CA LYS A 69 0.02 17.09 -19.10
C LYS A 69 1.21 17.73 -18.35
N HIS A 70 1.27 17.58 -17.03
CA HIS A 70 2.39 18.10 -16.26
C HIS A 70 3.59 17.16 -16.44
N LYS A 71 4.79 17.72 -16.68
CA LYS A 71 6.04 16.97 -16.54
C LYS A 71 6.00 16.26 -15.17
N PRO A 72 6.49 15.02 -15.04
CA PRO A 72 6.46 14.32 -13.75
C PRO A 72 7.30 15.10 -12.74
N THR A 73 6.63 15.95 -11.95
CA THR A 73 7.23 16.76 -10.90
C THR A 73 7.19 15.96 -9.62
N GLY A 74 8.33 15.54 -9.10
CA GLY A 74 8.35 14.81 -7.85
C GLY A 74 9.65 14.08 -7.60
N GLN A 75 9.82 13.64 -6.35
CA GLN A 75 10.97 12.85 -5.95
C GLN A 75 10.69 11.37 -6.21
N VAL A 76 11.65 10.68 -6.83
CA VAL A 76 11.62 9.23 -7.00
C VAL A 76 12.52 8.60 -5.94
N GLY A 77 12.03 7.57 -5.26
CA GLY A 77 12.77 6.90 -4.19
C GLY A 77 12.05 5.67 -3.67
N GLN A 78 12.68 4.96 -2.74
CA GLN A 78 12.06 3.80 -2.11
C GLN A 78 10.99 4.24 -1.11
N ALA A 79 9.83 3.59 -1.14
CA ALA A 79 8.85 3.65 -0.08
C ALA A 79 8.82 2.34 0.69
N SER A 80 8.59 2.43 1.99
CA SER A 80 8.15 1.29 2.79
C SER A 80 6.81 1.60 3.45
N TRP A 81 6.35 0.70 4.31
CA TRP A 81 5.17 0.93 5.11
C TRP A 81 5.39 0.51 6.55
N TYR A 82 4.66 1.14 7.45
CA TYR A 82 4.61 0.79 8.86
C TYR A 82 3.19 0.40 9.24
N ASP A 83 3.10 -0.35 10.33
CA ASP A 83 1.87 -0.48 11.10
C ASP A 83 2.10 0.14 12.48
N TYR A 84 1.02 0.63 13.08
CA TYR A 84 1.07 1.20 14.41
C TYR A 84 0.20 0.39 15.35
N LYS A 85 0.60 0.34 16.62
CA LYS A 85 -0.31 -0.08 17.69
C LYS A 85 -1.27 1.07 17.99
N ASP A 86 -2.56 0.77 18.07
CA ASP A 86 -3.60 1.74 18.37
C ASP A 86 -3.26 2.55 19.64
N GLY A 87 -3.46 3.87 19.58
CA GLY A 87 -3.22 4.79 20.70
C GLY A 87 -1.87 5.50 20.72
N SER A 88 -0.92 5.11 19.86
CA SER A 88 0.36 5.82 19.72
C SER A 88 0.17 7.23 19.12
N LYS A 89 1.05 8.18 19.49
CA LYS A 89 1.10 9.53 18.90
C LYS A 89 2.14 9.59 17.78
N THR A 90 1.83 10.30 16.71
CA THR A 90 2.81 10.62 15.64
C THR A 90 3.66 11.85 16.01
N ALA A 91 4.72 12.13 15.23
CA ALA A 91 5.53 13.34 15.41
C ALA A 91 4.74 14.66 15.26
N SER A 92 3.58 14.65 14.57
CA SER A 92 2.67 15.81 14.54
C SER A 92 1.83 15.98 15.82
N GLY A 93 1.90 15.04 16.76
CA GLY A 93 1.05 14.99 17.95
C GLY A 93 -0.35 14.40 17.70
N GLN A 94 -0.71 14.14 16.43
CA GLN A 94 -1.98 13.51 16.09
C GLN A 94 -2.00 12.04 16.53
N LYS A 95 -3.14 11.61 17.08
CA LYS A 95 -3.41 10.19 17.34
C LYS A 95 -3.40 9.42 16.03
N ILE A 96 -2.77 8.27 16.06
CA ILE A 96 -2.76 7.37 14.94
C ILE A 96 -4.17 6.83 14.68
N SER A 97 -4.54 6.75 13.40
CA SER A 97 -5.78 6.12 12.95
C SER A 97 -5.46 5.10 11.86
N ALA A 98 -5.81 3.84 12.10
CA ALA A 98 -5.71 2.78 11.09
C ALA A 98 -6.55 3.08 9.83
N LYS A 99 -7.57 3.94 9.95
CA LYS A 99 -8.42 4.38 8.85
C LYS A 99 -7.84 5.57 8.08
N ALA A 100 -6.88 6.33 8.61
CA ALA A 100 -6.36 7.48 7.87
C ALA A 100 -5.49 7.04 6.67
N LEU A 101 -5.20 7.95 5.75
CA LEU A 101 -4.19 7.77 4.69
C LEU A 101 -3.05 8.73 4.99
N THR A 102 -2.06 8.25 5.74
CA THR A 102 -0.99 9.07 6.28
C THR A 102 0.38 8.53 5.92
N ALA A 103 1.40 9.38 6.04
CA ALA A 103 2.77 9.03 5.77
C ALA A 103 3.76 9.81 6.65
N ALA A 104 4.93 9.20 6.86
CA ALA A 104 6.12 9.82 7.40
C ALA A 104 6.99 10.36 6.26
N HIS A 105 7.45 11.60 6.39
CA HIS A 105 8.40 12.21 5.46
C HIS A 105 9.41 13.08 6.21
N ARG A 106 10.66 13.12 5.72
CA ARG A 106 11.79 13.79 6.38
C ARG A 106 11.56 15.29 6.56
N THR A 107 11.27 15.98 5.46
CA THR A 107 11.30 17.46 5.40
C THR A 107 9.98 18.10 5.03
N MET A 108 8.95 17.33 4.63
CA MET A 108 7.68 17.92 4.19
C MET A 108 6.93 18.47 5.40
N PRO A 109 6.34 19.67 5.32
CA PRO A 109 5.51 20.21 6.40
C PRO A 109 4.38 19.26 6.77
N PHE A 110 4.05 19.16 8.05
CA PHE A 110 2.87 18.40 8.47
C PHE A 110 1.60 18.98 7.83
N GLY A 111 0.64 18.12 7.52
CA GLY A 111 -0.57 18.47 6.76
C GLY A 111 -0.37 18.51 5.25
N SER A 112 0.86 18.43 4.73
CA SER A 112 1.10 18.37 3.28
C SER A 112 0.42 17.14 2.67
N LYS A 113 -0.31 17.35 1.56
CA LYS A 113 -0.89 16.27 0.75
C LYS A 113 0.10 15.83 -0.31
N LEU A 114 0.47 14.55 -0.31
CA LEU A 114 1.38 13.96 -1.27
C LEU A 114 0.67 12.89 -2.08
N ARG A 115 0.84 12.91 -3.40
CA ARG A 115 0.48 11.80 -4.28
C ARG A 115 1.68 10.85 -4.32
N VAL A 116 1.46 9.63 -3.87
CA VAL A 116 2.44 8.56 -3.94
C VAL A 116 2.01 7.61 -5.05
N THR A 117 2.91 7.32 -5.98
CA THR A 117 2.65 6.44 -7.11
C THR A 117 3.66 5.30 -7.12
N ASN A 118 3.20 4.06 -7.05
CA ASN A 118 4.04 2.88 -7.26
C ASN A 118 4.41 2.79 -8.74
N ILE A 119 5.69 2.96 -9.05
CA ILE A 119 6.16 3.08 -10.44
C ILE A 119 5.95 1.78 -11.21
N ARG A 120 6.04 0.63 -10.54
CA ARG A 120 5.91 -0.69 -11.18
C ARG A 120 4.46 -1.00 -11.56
N THR A 121 3.49 -0.58 -10.76
CA THR A 121 2.07 -0.94 -10.96
C THR A 121 1.20 0.21 -11.45
N GLY A 122 1.71 1.45 -11.42
CA GLY A 122 0.95 2.65 -11.72
C GLY A 122 -0.10 3.04 -10.66
N LYS A 123 -0.28 2.22 -9.60
CA LYS A 123 -1.22 2.52 -8.51
C LYS A 123 -0.77 3.75 -7.75
N SER A 124 -1.71 4.64 -7.43
CA SER A 124 -1.43 5.85 -6.67
C SER A 124 -2.43 6.10 -5.55
N VAL A 125 -1.98 6.82 -4.52
CA VAL A 125 -2.79 7.24 -3.38
C VAL A 125 -2.35 8.62 -2.90
N ILE A 126 -3.30 9.42 -2.45
CA ILE A 126 -3.00 10.69 -1.77
C ILE A 126 -2.91 10.42 -0.27
N VAL A 127 -1.82 10.85 0.35
CA VAL A 127 -1.55 10.73 1.79
C VAL A 127 -1.32 12.10 2.39
N VAL A 128 -1.59 12.23 3.69
CA VAL A 128 -1.25 13.41 4.48
C VAL A 128 0.02 13.13 5.28
N VAL A 129 0.98 14.04 5.24
CA VAL A 129 2.19 13.96 6.07
C VAL A 129 1.83 14.31 7.50
N ASN A 130 1.97 13.37 8.42
CA ASN A 130 1.69 13.59 9.85
C ASN A 130 2.79 13.02 10.76
N ASP A 131 3.84 12.46 10.18
CA ASP A 131 4.94 11.86 10.93
C ASP A 131 6.31 12.17 10.29
N ARG A 132 7.39 11.86 11.01
CA ARG A 132 8.77 12.13 10.59
C ARG A 132 9.55 10.84 10.31
N GLY A 133 10.57 10.99 9.48
CA GLY A 133 11.36 9.88 8.94
C GLY A 133 11.00 9.60 7.48
N PRO A 134 11.51 8.51 6.89
CA PRO A 134 12.48 7.56 7.46
C PRO A 134 13.83 8.22 7.73
N PHE A 135 14.47 8.00 8.88
CA PHE A 135 15.77 8.62 9.20
C PHE A 135 16.97 7.82 8.69
N HIS A 136 16.78 6.54 8.41
CA HIS A 136 17.84 5.63 7.98
C HIS A 136 17.58 5.06 6.59
N GLY A 137 18.67 4.89 5.83
CA GLY A 137 18.67 4.28 4.50
C GLY A 137 18.13 5.18 3.39
N LYS A 138 17.97 4.58 2.21
CA LYS A 138 17.64 5.27 0.94
C LYS A 138 16.13 5.46 0.70
N ARG A 139 15.28 5.17 1.69
CA ARG A 139 13.83 5.38 1.61
C ARG A 139 13.50 6.87 1.68
N ILE A 140 12.48 7.31 0.98
CA ILE A 140 12.06 8.73 0.94
C ILE A 140 10.74 8.97 1.66
N ILE A 141 9.92 7.92 1.83
CA ILE A 141 8.61 8.00 2.46
C ILE A 141 8.23 6.66 3.08
N ASP A 142 7.61 6.69 4.25
CA ASP A 142 6.96 5.51 4.83
C ASP A 142 5.46 5.77 4.93
N VAL A 143 4.66 4.92 4.30
CA VAL A 143 3.20 5.07 4.29
C VAL A 143 2.57 4.17 5.35
N ASN A 144 1.38 4.52 5.84
CA ASN A 144 0.68 3.60 6.73
C ASN A 144 0.17 2.34 5.99
N ARG A 145 -0.19 1.30 6.75
CA ARG A 145 -0.69 0.03 6.22
C ARG A 145 -1.86 0.18 5.25
N ARG A 146 -2.80 1.11 5.48
CA ARG A 146 -3.94 1.34 4.59
C ARG A 146 -3.51 1.91 3.24
N ALA A 147 -2.59 2.86 3.22
CA ALA A 147 -2.02 3.40 1.99
C ALA A 147 -1.18 2.34 1.25
N ALA A 148 -0.43 1.52 2.00
CA ALA A 148 0.33 0.40 1.45
C ALA A 148 -0.56 -0.63 0.74
N GLN A 149 -1.74 -0.95 1.27
CA GLN A 149 -2.73 -1.80 0.60
C GLN A 149 -3.13 -1.23 -0.75
N LYS A 150 -3.46 0.07 -0.80
CA LYS A 150 -3.86 0.74 -2.06
C LYS A 150 -2.72 0.79 -3.08
N LEU A 151 -1.48 0.96 -2.62
CA LEU A 151 -0.29 0.97 -3.46
C LEU A 151 0.20 -0.43 -3.87
N GLY A 152 -0.34 -1.49 -3.28
CA GLY A 152 0.11 -2.87 -3.50
C GLY A 152 1.48 -3.16 -2.89
N LEU A 153 1.79 -2.59 -1.73
CA LEU A 153 3.09 -2.75 -1.05
C LEU A 153 3.07 -3.80 0.07
N ILE A 154 1.92 -4.29 0.49
CA ILE A 154 1.79 -5.17 1.68
C ILE A 154 2.67 -6.42 1.58
N GLN A 155 2.62 -7.13 0.45
CA GLN A 155 3.38 -8.37 0.26
C GLN A 155 4.85 -8.12 -0.11
N ILE A 156 5.17 -6.96 -0.66
CA ILE A 156 6.50 -6.65 -1.22
C ILE A 156 7.36 -5.93 -0.18
N GLY A 157 6.74 -5.26 0.80
CA GLY A 157 7.41 -4.49 1.84
C GLY A 157 7.90 -3.13 1.35
N VAL A 158 8.80 -3.15 0.36
CA VAL A 158 9.48 -1.96 -0.17
C VAL A 158 9.32 -1.88 -1.68
N ALA A 159 9.06 -0.68 -2.22
CA ALA A 159 9.01 -0.49 -3.67
C ALA A 159 9.47 0.91 -4.09
N GLN A 160 9.86 1.02 -5.35
CA GLN A 160 10.16 2.32 -5.95
C GLN A 160 8.86 3.10 -6.20
N VAL A 161 8.79 4.31 -5.67
CA VAL A 161 7.65 5.21 -5.84
C VAL A 161 8.08 6.57 -6.37
N ARG A 162 7.12 7.27 -6.96
CA ARG A 162 7.18 8.72 -7.22
C ARG A 162 6.30 9.43 -6.21
N VAL A 163 6.84 10.49 -5.59
CA VAL A 163 6.15 11.32 -4.59
C VAL A 163 6.03 12.75 -5.12
N GLU A 164 4.80 13.24 -5.20
CA GLU A 164 4.48 14.54 -5.78
C GLU A 164 3.61 15.35 -4.81
N ARG A 165 3.89 16.64 -4.64
CA ARG A 165 3.05 17.52 -3.81
C ARG A 165 1.74 17.79 -4.55
N VAL A 166 0.61 17.62 -3.87
CA VAL A 166 -0.70 18.00 -4.40
C VAL A 166 -0.96 19.45 -3.98
N VAL A 167 -0.79 20.38 -4.92
CA VAL A 167 -1.27 21.76 -4.77
C VAL A 167 -2.72 21.76 -5.25
N GLN A 168 -3.67 22.03 -4.36
CA GLN A 168 -5.03 22.33 -4.80
C GLN A 168 -4.97 23.76 -5.35
N VAL A 169 -5.02 23.89 -6.68
CA VAL A 169 -5.37 25.16 -7.29
C VAL A 169 -6.83 25.34 -6.93
N ALA A 170 -7.13 26.26 -6.02
CA ALA A 170 -8.51 26.71 -5.86
C ALA A 170 -8.85 27.36 -7.19
N GLU A 171 -9.62 26.67 -8.02
CA GLU A 171 -10.34 27.30 -9.12
C GLU A 171 -11.21 28.37 -8.45
N ALA A 172 -10.77 29.62 -8.51
CA ALA A 172 -11.55 30.76 -8.06
C ALA A 172 -12.78 30.80 -8.97
N SER A 173 -13.93 30.44 -8.40
CA SER A 173 -15.22 30.63 -9.04
C SER A 173 -15.53 32.13 -9.01
N ASP A 174 -15.20 32.81 -10.11
CA ASP A 174 -15.76 34.12 -10.49
C ASP A 174 -17.24 34.00 -10.86
#